data_AF-A0A816DGQ6-F1
#
_entry.id   AF-A0A816DGQ6-F1
#
_cell.length_a   1.000
_cell.length_b   1.000
_cell.length_c   1.000
_cell.angle_alpha   90.00
_cell.angle_beta   90.00
_cell.angle_gamma   90.00
#
_symmetry.space_group_name_H-M   'P 1'
#
loop_
_entity.id
_entity.type
_entity.pdbx_description
1 polymer ?
#
loop_
_entity_poly.entity_id
_entity_poly.type
_entity_poly.pdbx_seq_one_letter_code
_entity_poly.pdbx_strand_id
1 'polypeptide(L)'
;MSFVPKQIVEEGAIGSDKNNLDRLPPSYMYSIIFKDIILEINDDDSKSMNTLVKFCQKQNISETQINEFKHEYHDRSPVYWYTKPMFLYAMLNCGLRSLDMEAMCKLGFFIRSLHLQLEQLHQEQSASFQTAFTVYRGQGLSKEDFQNLIDSKGGLLSFNNFLSTTKKQKVATSFVQGTLVRNPDIVGVMFIMTIDP
;
A
#
# COMPACT_ATOMS: atom_id res chain seq x y z
N MET A 1 5.51 -5.15 0.80
CA MET A 1 4.11 -5.59 1.00
C MET A 1 4.08 -6.39 2.29
N SER A 2 3.10 -6.18 3.15
CA SER A 2 3.10 -6.72 4.52
C SER A 2 1.94 -7.68 4.74
N PHE A 3 2.22 -8.75 5.50
CA PHE A 3 1.28 -9.80 5.90
C PHE A 3 0.80 -9.54 7.34
N VAL A 4 -0.44 -9.93 7.66
CA VAL A 4 -0.96 -9.94 9.04
C VAL A 4 -1.30 -11.40 9.40
N PRO A 5 -0.52 -12.06 10.28
CA PRO A 5 -0.85 -13.40 10.76
C PRO A 5 -2.08 -13.37 11.67
N LYS A 6 -2.84 -14.47 11.65
CA LYS A 6 -3.94 -14.69 12.59
C LYS A 6 -3.38 -15.11 13.96
N GLN A 7 -3.79 -14.43 15.04
CA GLN A 7 -3.64 -14.99 16.39
C GLN A 7 -4.63 -16.15 16.54
N ILE A 8 -4.11 -17.33 16.86
CA ILE A 8 -4.90 -18.54 17.08
C ILE A 8 -5.67 -18.36 18.39
N VAL A 9 -6.98 -18.17 18.28
CA VAL A 9 -7.91 -18.36 19.40
C VAL A 9 -8.71 -19.62 19.06
N GLU A 10 -8.51 -20.67 19.85
CA GLU A 10 -9.34 -21.86 19.82
C GLU A 10 -10.74 -21.49 20.31
N GLU A 11 -11.77 -21.77 19.51
CA GLU A 11 -13.04 -22.28 20.02
C GLU A 11 -13.86 -22.90 18.88
N GLY A 12 -14.44 -24.06 19.19
CA GLY A 12 -15.06 -24.95 18.23
C GLY A 12 -16.45 -24.53 17.76
N ALA A 13 -16.77 -24.86 16.51
CA ALA A 13 -18.12 -25.16 16.06
C ALA A 13 -18.06 -25.94 14.73
N ILE A 14 -18.85 -27.02 14.69
CA ILE A 14 -19.06 -27.93 13.57
C ILE A 14 -20.10 -27.34 12.61
N GLY A 15 -19.87 -27.42 11.30
CA GLY A 15 -20.94 -27.35 10.29
C GLY A 15 -20.73 -26.36 9.14
N SER A 16 -20.93 -26.88 7.92
CA SER A 16 -20.83 -26.28 6.58
C SER A 16 -19.43 -26.21 5.98
N ASP A 17 -19.30 -26.66 4.73
CA ASP A 17 -18.08 -26.65 3.92
C ASP A 17 -17.37 -25.31 4.06
N LYS A 18 -16.31 -25.29 4.87
CA LYS A 18 -15.44 -24.14 5.04
C LYS A 18 -14.69 -23.95 3.73
N ASN A 19 -15.27 -23.19 2.80
CA ASN A 19 -14.49 -22.44 1.82
C ASN A 19 -13.27 -21.93 2.55
N ASN A 20 -12.07 -22.35 2.14
CA ASN A 20 -10.84 -22.04 2.83
C ASN A 20 -10.73 -20.51 2.96
N LEU A 21 -11.11 -19.96 4.12
CA LEU A 21 -11.20 -18.51 4.37
C LEU A 21 -9.81 -17.87 4.32
N ASP A 22 -8.76 -18.67 4.41
CA ASP A 22 -7.37 -18.25 4.31
C ASP A 22 -6.87 -18.25 2.84
N ARG A 23 -7.73 -18.57 1.87
CA ARG A 23 -7.41 -18.47 0.44
C ARG A 23 -7.28 -17.00 0.03
N LEU A 24 -6.04 -16.59 -0.23
CA LEU A 24 -5.74 -15.28 -0.79
C LEU A 24 -6.12 -15.16 -2.28
N PRO A 25 -6.50 -13.95 -2.75
CA PRO A 25 -6.79 -13.74 -4.16
C PRO A 25 -5.54 -13.93 -5.02
N PRO A 26 -5.65 -14.38 -6.29
CA PRO A 26 -4.49 -14.54 -7.20
C PRO A 26 -3.67 -13.25 -7.38
N SER A 27 -4.29 -12.09 -7.21
CA SER A 27 -3.63 -10.77 -7.23
C SER A 27 -2.49 -10.65 -6.22
N TYR A 28 -2.58 -11.36 -5.09
CA TYR A 28 -1.49 -11.43 -4.11
C TYR A 28 -0.23 -12.05 -4.73
N MET A 29 -0.36 -13.20 -5.40
CA MET A 29 0.77 -13.87 -6.05
C MET A 29 1.39 -12.99 -7.13
N TYR A 30 0.58 -12.32 -7.95
CA TYR A 30 1.08 -11.39 -8.97
C TYR A 30 1.85 -10.22 -8.36
N SER A 31 1.38 -9.70 -7.22
CA SER A 31 2.04 -8.60 -6.52
C SER A 31 3.39 -9.05 -5.92
N ILE A 32 3.47 -10.28 -5.39
CA ILE A 32 4.73 -10.86 -4.91
C ILE A 32 5.73 -11.05 -6.06
N ILE A 33 5.30 -11.68 -7.16
CA ILE A 33 6.16 -11.89 -8.34
C ILE A 33 6.64 -10.54 -8.90
N PHE A 34 5.75 -9.57 -9.03
CA PHE A 34 6.12 -8.23 -9.47
C PHE A 34 7.16 -7.60 -8.54
N LYS A 35 6.95 -7.69 -7.22
CA LYS A 35 7.90 -7.19 -6.21
C LYS A 35 9.26 -7.88 -6.36
N ASP A 36 9.33 -9.19 -6.55
CA ASP A 36 10.60 -9.89 -6.72
C ASP A 36 11.31 -9.45 -8.02
N ILE A 37 10.58 -9.34 -9.14
CA ILE A 37 11.13 -8.86 -10.41
C ILE A 37 11.73 -7.45 -10.27
N ILE A 38 11.00 -6.48 -9.69
CA ILE A 38 11.50 -5.09 -9.61
C ILE A 38 12.74 -4.96 -8.72
N LEU A 39 12.92 -5.87 -7.75
CA LEU A 39 14.09 -5.87 -6.86
C LEU A 39 15.33 -6.45 -7.55
N GLU A 40 15.14 -7.36 -8.51
CA GLU A 40 16.23 -7.94 -9.31
C GLU A 40 16.60 -7.07 -10.53
N ILE A 41 15.68 -6.21 -10.99
CA ILE A 41 15.95 -5.31 -12.12
C ILE A 41 17.09 -4.35 -11.76
N ASN A 42 18.18 -4.45 -12.51
CA ASN A 42 19.30 -3.52 -12.49
C ASN A 42 19.18 -2.54 -13.67
N ASP A 43 18.25 -1.60 -13.56
CA ASP A 43 17.98 -0.58 -14.57
C ASP A 43 18.68 0.75 -14.25
N ASP A 44 18.95 1.52 -15.29
CA ASP A 44 19.36 2.92 -15.17
C ASP A 44 18.23 3.77 -14.57
N ASP A 45 18.41 4.20 -13.32
CA ASP A 45 17.47 5.05 -12.58
C ASP A 45 17.19 6.37 -13.31
N SER A 46 18.15 6.93 -14.05
CA SER A 46 17.95 8.17 -14.82
C SER A 46 16.98 7.95 -15.99
N LYS A 47 17.10 6.81 -16.67
CA LYS A 47 16.18 6.42 -17.75
C LYS A 47 14.78 6.11 -17.20
N SER A 48 14.72 5.44 -16.04
CA SER A 48 13.48 5.13 -15.35
C SER A 48 12.74 6.40 -14.89
N MET A 49 13.46 7.33 -14.28
CA MET A 49 12.96 8.65 -13.87
C MET A 49 12.38 9.41 -15.06
N ASN A 50 13.11 9.51 -16.17
CA ASN A 50 12.62 10.18 -17.38
C ASN A 50 11.37 9.51 -17.96
N THR A 51 11.27 8.18 -17.86
CA THR A 51 10.08 7.44 -18.31
C THR A 51 8.88 7.74 -17.41
N LEU A 52 9.07 7.79 -16.09
CA LEU A 52 8.02 8.15 -15.13
C LEU A 52 7.57 9.60 -15.36
N VAL A 53 8.49 10.54 -15.54
CA VAL A 53 8.17 11.95 -15.83
C VAL A 53 7.26 12.08 -17.07
N LYS A 54 7.60 11.39 -18.16
CA LYS A 54 6.77 11.36 -19.38
C LYS A 54 5.39 10.75 -19.11
N PHE A 55 5.32 9.72 -18.28
CA PHE A 55 4.05 9.13 -17.86
C PHE A 55 3.21 10.11 -17.04
N CYS A 56 3.79 10.79 -16.06
CA CYS A 56 3.10 11.81 -15.26
C CYS A 56 2.57 12.97 -16.11
N GLN A 57 3.33 13.42 -17.11
CA GLN A 57 2.89 14.45 -18.06
C GLN A 57 1.62 14.02 -18.83
N LYS A 58 1.56 12.75 -19.27
CA LYS A 58 0.36 12.19 -19.93
C LYS A 58 -0.85 12.08 -19.00
N GLN A 59 -0.62 11.93 -17.70
CA GLN A 59 -1.67 11.84 -16.68
C GLN A 59 -2.14 13.23 -16.18
N ASN A 60 -1.79 14.31 -16.88
CA ASN A 60 -2.12 15.70 -16.51
C ASN A 60 -1.68 16.07 -15.08
N ILE A 61 -0.58 15.49 -14.60
CA ILE A 61 0.04 15.93 -13.34
C ILE A 61 0.68 17.30 -13.56
N SER A 62 0.56 18.17 -12.55
CA SER A 62 1.11 19.52 -12.60
C SER A 62 2.61 19.51 -12.91
N GLU A 63 3.02 20.29 -13.91
CA GLU A 63 4.41 20.39 -14.34
C GLU A 63 5.34 20.88 -13.21
N THR A 64 4.84 21.73 -12.32
CA THR A 64 5.60 22.19 -11.14
C THR A 64 5.91 21.04 -10.19
N GLN A 65 4.94 20.15 -9.92
CA GLN A 65 5.14 18.97 -9.08
C GLN A 65 6.09 17.95 -9.72
N ILE A 66 5.99 17.77 -11.04
CA ILE A 66 6.89 16.88 -11.80
C ILE A 66 8.33 17.41 -11.74
N ASN A 67 8.52 18.71 -11.95
CA ASN A 67 9.85 19.32 -11.90
C ASN A 67 10.45 19.26 -10.50
N GLU A 68 9.67 19.57 -9.47
CA GLU A 68 10.10 19.42 -8.07
C GLU A 68 10.55 17.98 -7.78
N PHE A 69 9.73 16.99 -8.16
CA PHE A 69 10.09 15.57 -7.99
C PHE A 69 11.38 15.23 -8.73
N LYS A 70 11.50 15.60 -10.00
CA LYS A 70 12.66 15.26 -10.85
C LYS A 70 13.96 15.85 -10.32
N HIS A 71 13.94 17.11 -9.88
CA HIS A 71 15.14 17.83 -9.47
C HIS A 71 15.58 17.48 -8.05
N GLU A 72 14.64 17.33 -7.13
CA GLU A 72 14.95 17.12 -5.71
C GLU A 72 14.90 15.63 -5.31
N TYR A 73 14.67 14.71 -6.26
CA TYR A 73 14.44 13.30 -5.96
C TYR A 73 15.51 12.72 -5.03
N HIS A 74 16.78 12.92 -5.40
CA HIS A 74 17.94 12.37 -4.71
C HIS A 74 18.33 13.16 -3.44
N ASP A 75 17.81 14.39 -3.28
CA ASP A 75 18.07 15.22 -2.09
C ASP A 75 17.17 14.83 -0.91
N ARG A 76 16.18 13.97 -1.16
CA ARG A 76 15.20 13.50 -0.19
C ARG A 76 15.11 11.98 -0.25
N SER A 77 14.54 11.40 0.80
CA SER A 77 14.38 9.94 0.85
C SER A 77 13.11 9.47 0.12
N PRO A 78 13.08 8.24 -0.42
CA PRO A 78 11.87 7.66 -1.02
C PRO A 78 10.61 7.74 -0.12
N VAL A 79 10.74 7.55 1.18
CA VAL A 79 9.66 7.67 2.17
C VAL A 79 9.17 9.11 2.29
N TYR A 80 10.04 10.12 2.19
CA TYR A 80 9.62 11.51 2.12
C TYR A 80 8.70 11.74 0.91
N TRP A 81 9.11 11.28 -0.27
CA TRP A 81 8.30 11.40 -1.49
C TRP A 81 6.98 10.62 -1.43
N TYR A 82 6.99 9.44 -0.79
CA TYR A 82 5.79 8.63 -0.60
C TYR A 82 4.79 9.28 0.38
N THR A 83 5.27 10.02 1.39
CA THR A 83 4.42 10.63 2.42
C THR A 83 4.03 12.08 2.12
N LYS A 84 4.73 12.75 1.19
CA LYS A 84 4.41 14.10 0.75
C LYS A 84 3.03 14.15 0.06
N PRO A 85 2.16 15.14 0.37
CA PRO A 85 0.82 15.25 -0.22
C PRO A 85 0.89 15.75 -1.67
N MET A 86 1.38 14.89 -2.56
CA MET A 86 1.53 15.15 -4.00
C MET A 86 1.03 13.96 -4.83
N PHE A 87 1.22 14.01 -6.15
CA PHE A 87 0.74 12.98 -7.08
C PHE A 87 1.25 11.56 -6.77
N LEU A 88 2.49 11.43 -6.28
CA LEU A 88 3.19 10.15 -6.23
C LEU A 88 2.53 9.12 -5.29
N TYR A 89 2.12 9.55 -4.09
CA TYR A 89 1.39 8.70 -3.14
C TYR A 89 0.10 8.15 -3.76
N ALA A 90 -0.69 9.03 -4.38
CA ALA A 90 -1.98 8.66 -4.95
C ALA A 90 -1.80 7.75 -6.18
N MET A 91 -0.89 8.12 -7.08
CA MET A 91 -0.59 7.37 -8.31
C MET A 91 -0.08 5.96 -7.99
N LEU A 92 0.88 5.84 -7.07
CA LEU A 92 1.45 4.55 -6.68
C LEU A 92 0.42 3.64 -5.99
N ASN A 93 -0.33 4.16 -5.01
CA ASN A 93 -1.33 3.34 -4.33
C ASN A 93 -2.53 3.01 -5.22
N CYS A 94 -2.85 3.85 -6.20
CA CYS A 94 -3.86 3.54 -7.20
C CYS A 94 -3.39 2.39 -8.08
N GLY A 95 -2.21 2.53 -8.72
CA GLY A 95 -1.67 1.53 -9.65
C GLY A 95 -1.48 0.16 -9.00
N LEU A 96 -0.95 0.11 -7.76
CA LEU A 96 -0.81 -1.16 -7.03
C LEU A 96 -2.16 -1.79 -6.64
N ARG A 97 -3.18 -0.98 -6.33
CA ARG A 97 -4.50 -1.49 -5.95
C ARG A 97 -5.26 -2.05 -7.15
N SER A 98 -5.19 -1.36 -8.29
CA SER A 98 -5.86 -1.77 -9.52
C SER A 98 -5.04 -2.74 -10.37
N LEU A 99 -3.82 -3.10 -9.94
CA LEU A 99 -2.85 -3.87 -10.73
C LEU A 99 -2.63 -3.28 -12.13
N ASP A 100 -2.57 -1.95 -12.21
CA ASP A 100 -2.26 -1.26 -13.46
C ASP A 100 -0.80 -1.50 -13.81
N MET A 101 -0.56 -2.49 -14.68
CA MET A 101 0.79 -2.91 -15.07
C MET A 101 1.58 -1.80 -15.76
N GLU A 102 0.94 -0.88 -16.49
CA GLU A 102 1.66 0.24 -17.10
C GLU A 102 2.17 1.18 -16.01
N ALA A 103 1.29 1.61 -15.11
CA ALA A 103 1.64 2.48 -14.00
C ALA A 103 2.69 1.83 -13.08
N MET A 104 2.48 0.55 -12.71
CA MET A 104 3.40 -0.22 -11.87
C MET A 104 4.80 -0.30 -12.49
N CYS A 105 4.91 -0.63 -13.77
CA CYS A 105 6.21 -0.65 -14.46
C CYS A 105 6.86 0.73 -14.53
N LYS A 106 6.10 1.82 -14.77
CA LYS A 106 6.68 3.18 -14.79
C LYS A 106 7.13 3.65 -13.41
N LEU A 107 6.46 3.19 -12.36
CA LEU A 107 6.81 3.46 -10.97
C LEU A 107 7.82 2.47 -10.39
N GLY A 108 8.24 1.45 -11.15
CA GLY A 108 9.04 0.32 -10.66
C GLY A 108 10.30 0.73 -9.91
N PHE A 109 11.07 1.69 -10.44
CA PHE A 109 12.28 2.20 -9.78
C PHE A 109 11.96 2.85 -8.42
N PHE A 110 10.85 3.59 -8.33
CA PHE A 110 10.44 4.24 -7.09
C PHE A 110 9.89 3.23 -6.09
N ILE A 111 9.14 2.22 -6.56
CA ILE A 111 8.67 1.11 -5.71
C ILE A 111 9.86 0.34 -5.12
N ARG A 112 10.88 0.04 -5.94
CA ARG A 112 12.15 -0.56 -5.47
C ARG A 112 12.82 0.33 -4.42
N SER A 113 13.04 1.61 -4.74
CA SER A 113 13.70 2.56 -3.82
C SER A 113 12.97 2.68 -2.49
N LEU A 114 11.63 2.76 -2.53
CA LEU A 114 10.79 2.82 -1.34
C LEU A 114 10.85 1.52 -0.53
N HIS A 115 10.81 0.37 -1.20
CA HIS A 115 10.90 -0.92 -0.52
C HIS A 115 12.23 -1.10 0.22
N LEU A 116 13.35 -0.83 -0.45
CA LEU A 116 14.68 -0.93 0.15
C LEU A 116 14.84 0.01 1.35
N GLN A 117 14.33 1.25 1.24
CA GLN A 117 14.36 2.16 2.37
C GLN A 117 13.49 1.68 3.55
N LEU A 118 12.32 1.10 3.28
CA LEU A 118 11.47 0.56 4.34
C LEU A 118 12.11 -0.66 5.04
N GLU A 119 12.82 -1.52 4.30
CA GLU A 119 13.59 -2.61 4.93
C GLU A 119 14.72 -2.06 5.81
N GLN A 120 15.47 -1.09 5.32
CA GLN A 120 16.52 -0.43 6.11
C GLN A 120 15.94 0.17 7.40
N LEU A 121 14.86 0.96 7.30
CA LEU A 121 14.20 1.56 8.46
C LEU A 121 13.65 0.51 9.43
N HIS A 122 13.13 -0.60 8.91
CA HIS A 122 12.66 -1.71 9.74
C HIS A 122 13.83 -2.35 10.50
N GLN A 123 14.97 -2.59 9.86
CA GLN A 123 16.17 -3.11 10.53
C GLN A 123 16.68 -2.15 11.62
N GLU A 124 16.70 -0.86 11.34
CA GLU A 124 17.12 0.17 12.30
C GLU A 124 16.19 0.29 13.51
N GLN A 125 14.89 0.05 13.33
CA GLN A 125 13.87 0.33 14.33
C GLN A 125 13.33 -0.92 15.04
N SER A 126 13.50 -2.11 14.48
CA SER A 126 12.92 -3.36 14.99
C SER A 126 13.21 -3.60 16.47
N ALA A 127 14.45 -3.36 16.91
CA ALA A 127 14.85 -3.50 18.32
C ALA A 127 14.08 -2.59 19.29
N SER A 128 13.52 -1.48 18.81
CA SER A 128 12.71 -0.54 19.61
C SER A 128 11.24 -0.95 19.74
N PHE A 129 10.78 -1.93 18.96
CA PHE A 129 9.42 -2.44 18.99
C PHE A 129 9.44 -3.87 19.51
N GLN A 130 9.37 -4.04 20.83
CA GLN A 130 9.40 -5.36 21.48
C GLN A 130 8.02 -5.85 21.92
N THR A 131 7.00 -5.01 21.80
CA THR A 131 5.66 -5.28 22.29
C THR A 131 4.65 -4.96 21.20
N ALA A 132 3.60 -5.77 21.13
CA ALA A 132 2.49 -5.52 20.22
C ALA A 132 1.92 -4.11 20.38
N PHE A 133 1.59 -3.46 19.26
CA PHE A 133 1.02 -2.12 19.26
C PHE A 133 -0.07 -1.95 18.21
N THR A 134 -1.05 -1.10 18.51
CA THR A 134 -2.16 -0.83 17.59
C THR A 134 -1.86 0.35 16.68
N VAL A 135 -2.19 0.18 15.41
CA VAL A 135 -2.20 1.23 14.39
C VAL A 135 -3.55 1.28 13.67
N TYR A 136 -3.86 2.45 13.13
CA TYR A 136 -5.11 2.74 12.46
C TYR A 136 -4.83 3.11 11.00
N ARG A 137 -5.72 2.71 10.10
CA ARG A 137 -5.71 3.13 8.69
C ARG A 137 -7.13 3.43 8.23
N GLY A 138 -7.35 4.63 7.71
CA GLY A 138 -8.60 5.01 7.08
C GLY A 138 -8.50 4.93 5.56
N GLN A 139 -9.50 4.34 4.90
CA GLN A 139 -9.64 4.37 3.44
C GLN A 139 -11.10 4.19 3.01
N GLY A 140 -11.42 4.56 1.77
CA GLY A 140 -12.64 4.10 1.13
C GLY A 140 -12.45 2.78 0.39
N LEU A 141 -13.52 2.01 0.32
CA LEU A 141 -13.63 0.81 -0.50
C LEU A 141 -14.83 0.93 -1.43
N SER A 142 -14.78 0.26 -2.58
CA SER A 142 -15.99 0.04 -3.36
C SER A 142 -16.97 -0.82 -2.56
N LYS A 143 -18.26 -0.79 -2.91
CA LYS A 143 -19.26 -1.66 -2.26
C LYS A 143 -18.91 -3.15 -2.45
N GLU A 144 -18.35 -3.50 -3.60
CA GLU A 144 -17.88 -4.86 -3.91
C GLU A 144 -16.68 -5.26 -3.05
N ASP A 145 -15.64 -4.43 -2.98
CA ASP A 145 -14.47 -4.70 -2.13
C ASP A 145 -14.85 -4.79 -0.65
N PHE A 146 -15.81 -3.97 -0.21
CA PHE A 146 -16.34 -4.05 1.14
C PHE A 146 -17.08 -5.38 1.37
N GLN A 147 -17.93 -5.81 0.43
CA GLN A 147 -18.61 -7.10 0.55
C GLN A 147 -17.62 -8.27 0.59
N ASN A 148 -16.61 -8.25 -0.29
CA ASN A 148 -15.53 -9.24 -0.28
C ASN A 148 -14.80 -9.29 1.07
N LEU A 149 -14.60 -8.14 1.72
CA LEU A 149 -14.01 -8.06 3.06
C LEU A 149 -14.94 -8.67 4.14
N ILE A 150 -16.25 -8.47 4.03
CA ILE A 150 -17.23 -9.08 4.95
C ILE A 150 -17.30 -10.59 4.75
N ASP A 151 -17.28 -11.07 3.51
CA ASP A 151 -17.39 -12.50 3.18
C ASP A 151 -16.13 -13.28 3.58
N SER A 152 -14.98 -12.62 3.66
CA SER A 152 -13.69 -13.17 4.11
C SER A 152 -13.45 -12.99 5.62
N LYS A 153 -14.45 -12.54 6.38
CA LYS A 153 -14.30 -12.30 7.82
C LYS A 153 -13.83 -13.55 8.56
N GLY A 154 -12.77 -13.39 9.35
CA GLY A 154 -12.14 -14.48 10.11
C GLY A 154 -11.07 -15.24 9.33
N GLY A 155 -10.88 -14.93 8.04
CA GLY A 155 -9.79 -15.40 7.20
C GLY A 155 -8.61 -14.43 7.11
N LEU A 156 -7.71 -14.70 6.16
CA LEU A 156 -6.56 -13.83 5.86
C LEU A 156 -6.92 -12.68 4.92
N LEU A 157 -6.25 -11.55 5.11
CA LEU A 157 -6.36 -10.38 4.25
C LEU A 157 -4.98 -10.03 3.66
N SER A 158 -4.94 -9.79 2.34
CA SER A 158 -3.75 -9.33 1.63
C SER A 158 -3.90 -7.91 1.12
N PHE A 159 -2.83 -7.12 1.20
CA PHE A 159 -2.75 -5.79 0.59
C PHE A 159 -1.69 -5.78 -0.51
N ASN A 160 -2.09 -5.37 -1.73
CA ASN A 160 -1.19 -5.28 -2.87
C ASN A 160 -0.34 -3.99 -2.88
N ASN A 161 -0.65 -3.06 -1.98
CA ASN A 161 0.02 -1.77 -1.86
C ASN A 161 0.76 -1.63 -0.52
N PHE A 162 1.58 -0.58 -0.39
CA PHE A 162 2.19 -0.23 0.89
C PHE A 162 1.14 0.25 1.89
N LEU A 163 1.26 -0.21 3.14
CA LEU A 163 0.39 0.20 4.23
C LEU A 163 0.94 1.45 4.92
N SER A 164 0.31 2.59 4.65
CA SER A 164 0.44 3.78 5.49
C SER A 164 -0.56 3.73 6.63
N THR A 165 -0.07 3.81 7.86
CA THR A 165 -0.85 3.67 9.10
C THR A 165 -0.43 4.73 10.12
N THR A 166 -1.22 4.91 11.18
CA THR A 166 -0.97 5.90 12.23
C THR A 166 -1.33 5.36 13.59
N LYS A 167 -0.59 5.74 14.64
CA LYS A 167 -0.96 5.47 16.04
C LYS A 167 -2.12 6.36 16.53
N LYS A 168 -2.47 7.41 15.78
CA LYS A 168 -3.50 8.38 16.16
C LYS A 168 -4.79 8.11 15.39
N GLN A 169 -5.81 7.56 16.06
CA GLN A 169 -7.11 7.28 15.44
C GLN A 169 -7.71 8.47 14.69
N LYS A 170 -7.63 9.69 15.25
CA LYS A 170 -8.12 10.92 14.60
C LYS A 170 -7.53 11.16 13.21
N VAL A 171 -6.25 10.81 13.02
CA VAL A 171 -5.59 10.94 11.72
C VAL A 171 -6.20 9.95 10.73
N ALA A 172 -6.40 8.68 11.12
CA ALA A 172 -7.09 7.70 10.28
C ALA A 172 -8.53 8.13 9.94
N THR A 173 -9.27 8.70 10.90
CA THR A 173 -10.62 9.24 10.66
C THR A 173 -10.64 10.33 9.59
N SER A 174 -9.65 11.22 9.58
CA SER A 174 -9.56 12.27 8.53
C SER A 174 -9.39 11.70 7.13
N PHE A 175 -8.68 10.56 6.97
CA PHE A 175 -8.56 9.87 5.69
C PHE A 175 -9.89 9.23 5.25
N VAL A 176 -10.68 8.67 6.17
CA VAL A 176 -12.02 8.15 5.86
C VAL A 176 -12.93 9.29 5.39
N GLN A 177 -13.00 10.38 6.16
CA GLN A 177 -13.83 11.54 5.84
C GLN A 177 -13.44 12.17 4.50
N GLY A 178 -12.14 12.39 4.27
CA GLY A 178 -11.64 12.96 3.02
C GLY A 178 -11.95 12.10 1.79
N THR A 179 -12.11 10.78 1.98
CA THR A 179 -12.47 9.87 0.90
C THR A 179 -13.99 9.93 0.63
N LEU A 180 -14.82 9.88 1.67
CA LEU A 180 -16.29 10.00 1.55
C LEU A 180 -16.75 11.32 0.90
N VAL A 181 -16.03 12.42 1.15
CA VAL A 181 -16.31 13.72 0.51
C VAL A 181 -16.06 13.67 -1.00
N ARG A 182 -15.08 12.86 -1.47
CA ARG A 182 -14.70 12.79 -2.89
C ARG A 182 -15.61 11.88 -3.70
N ASN A 183 -16.16 10.84 -3.07
CA ASN A 183 -17.02 9.88 -3.74
C ASN A 183 -18.10 9.38 -2.76
N PRO A 184 -19.38 9.65 -3.01
CA PRO A 184 -20.46 9.19 -2.12
C PRO A 184 -20.78 7.70 -2.28
N ASP A 185 -20.32 7.03 -3.35
CA ASP A 185 -20.65 5.64 -3.67
C ASP A 185 -19.72 4.60 -3.03
N ILE A 186 -18.71 5.07 -2.30
CA ILE A 186 -17.76 4.22 -1.56
C ILE A 186 -18.16 4.03 -0.10
N VAL A 187 -17.69 2.94 0.50
CA VAL A 187 -17.84 2.67 1.92
C VAL A 187 -16.56 3.11 2.64
N GLY A 188 -16.71 3.98 3.64
CA GLY A 188 -15.60 4.41 4.50
C GLY A 188 -15.24 3.32 5.51
N VAL A 189 -13.99 2.85 5.50
CA VAL A 189 -13.51 1.79 6.39
C VAL A 189 -12.32 2.28 7.21
N MET A 190 -12.35 1.98 8.51
CA MET A 190 -11.23 2.17 9.42
C MET A 190 -10.69 0.81 9.86
N PHE A 191 -9.50 0.47 9.39
CA PHE A 191 -8.77 -0.70 9.85
C PHE A 191 -8.10 -0.38 11.19
N ILE A 192 -8.27 -1.30 12.14
CA ILE A 192 -7.58 -1.32 13.42
C ILE A 192 -6.70 -2.56 13.39
N MET A 193 -5.39 -2.36 13.35
CA MET A 193 -4.41 -3.45 13.18
C MET A 193 -3.52 -3.49 14.40
N THR A 194 -3.39 -4.68 14.99
CA THR A 194 -2.35 -4.96 15.99
C THR A 194 -1.13 -5.48 15.26
N ILE A 195 -0.01 -4.79 15.39
CA ILE A 195 1.27 -5.22 14.86
C ILE A 195 1.99 -5.97 15.98
N ASP A 196 2.32 -7.23 15.70
CA ASP A 196 3.21 -8.04 16.53
C ASP A 196 4.61 -7.97 15.87
N PRO A 197 5.59 -7.26 16.47
CA PRO A 197 6.87 -6.94 15.84
C PRO A 197 7.79 -8.12 15.50
#